data_AF-A0A965MIX8-F1
#
_entry.id   AF-A0A965MIX8-F1
#
_cell.length_a   1.000
_cell.length_b   1.000
_cell.length_c   1.000
_cell.angle_alpha   90.00
_cell.angle_beta   90.00
_cell.angle_gamma   90.00
#
_symmetry.space_group_name_H-M   'P 1'
#
loop_
_entity.id
_entity.type
_entity.pdbx_description
1 polymer ?
#
loop_
_entity_poly.entity_id
_entity_poly.type
_entity_poly.pdbx_seq_one_letter_code
_entity_poly.pdbx_strand_id
1 'polypeptide(L)'
;MDEVKQPHTEPAGPIDVSSVKHCLQQGDAKLALQYCHELLGRDPHHIQTLLFAALASRSLRWLDDALDFINRALTEAPSQPAIHSL
;
A
#
# COMPACT_ATOMS: atom_id res chain seq x y z
N MET A 1 18.63 -24.48 -20.08
CA MET A 1 17.30 -24.29 -19.49
C MET A 1 17.27 -22.88 -18.95
N ASP A 2 16.66 -22.02 -19.74
CA ASP A 2 16.26 -20.66 -19.43
C ASP A 2 15.43 -20.63 -18.14
N GLU A 3 15.75 -19.74 -17.18
CA GLU A 3 14.67 -19.09 -16.43
C GLU A 3 15.10 -17.78 -15.76
N VAL A 4 14.41 -16.73 -16.21
CA VAL A 4 14.02 -15.49 -15.53
C VAL A 4 15.11 -14.57 -14.94
N LYS A 5 15.45 -13.62 -15.79
CA LYS A 5 15.91 -12.26 -15.52
C LYS A 5 15.07 -11.59 -14.42
N GLN A 6 15.55 -11.57 -13.17
CA GLN A 6 15.03 -10.63 -12.17
C GLN A 6 15.82 -9.32 -12.30
N PRO A 7 15.20 -8.17 -12.61
CA PRO A 7 15.91 -6.90 -12.51
C PRO A 7 16.11 -6.61 -11.02
N HIS A 8 17.38 -6.57 -10.62
CA HIS A 8 17.79 -6.18 -9.29
C HIS A 8 17.67 -4.65 -9.27
N THR A 9 16.49 -4.15 -8.92
CA THR A 9 16.34 -2.74 -8.60
C THR A 9 17.07 -2.51 -7.29
N GLU A 10 18.04 -1.61 -7.33
CA GLU A 10 18.90 -1.18 -6.23
C GLU A 10 18.10 -0.94 -4.93
N PRO A 11 18.65 -1.27 -3.73
CA PRO A 11 17.97 -0.99 -2.48
C PRO A 11 18.04 0.52 -2.20
N ALA A 12 17.04 1.25 -2.67
CA ALA A 12 16.73 2.61 -2.24
C ALA A 12 16.23 2.58 -0.79
N GLY A 13 17.14 2.33 0.17
CA GLY A 13 16.81 2.22 1.59
C GLY A 13 15.80 1.11 1.92
N PRO A 14 15.51 0.86 3.20
CA PRO A 14 14.37 0.03 3.56
C PRO A 14 13.09 0.77 3.16
N ILE A 15 12.25 0.14 2.31
CA ILE A 15 10.89 0.61 2.09
C ILE A 15 10.12 0.39 3.39
N ASP A 16 9.57 1.47 3.93
CA ASP A 16 8.72 1.48 5.11
C ASP A 16 7.54 2.45 4.92
N VAL A 17 6.64 2.47 5.90
CA VAL A 17 5.43 3.29 5.90
C VAL A 17 5.71 4.80 5.76
N SER A 18 6.89 5.26 6.16
CA SER A 18 7.29 6.67 6.01
C SER A 18 7.52 7.01 4.54
N SER A 19 8.12 6.09 3.78
CA SER A 19 8.32 6.22 2.33
C SER A 19 6.98 6.28 1.59
N VAL A 20 6.03 5.42 1.96
CA VAL A 20 4.67 5.43 1.41
C VAL A 20 3.99 6.79 1.66
N LYS A 21 4.03 7.25 2.91
CA LYS A 21 3.46 8.53 3.31
C LYS A 21 4.09 9.68 2.53
N HIS A 22 5.40 9.67 2.35
CA HIS A 22 6.10 10.68 1.57
C HIS A 22 5.60 10.70 0.11
N CYS A 23 5.49 9.54 -0.55
CA CYS A 23 4.94 9.44 -1.91
C CYS A 23 3.52 10.01 -2.00
N LEU A 24 2.64 9.67 -1.06
CA LEU A 24 1.28 10.23 -1.01
C LEU A 24 1.28 11.76 -0.86
N GLN A 25 2.17 12.31 -0.04
CA GLN A 25 2.32 13.76 0.15
C GLN A 25 2.81 14.47 -1.12
N GLN A 26 3.66 13.80 -1.91
CA GLN A 26 4.11 14.31 -3.21
C GLN A 26 3.09 14.11 -4.33
N GLY A 27 1.94 13.48 -4.05
CA GLY A 27 0.92 13.13 -5.05
C GLY A 27 1.27 11.93 -5.93
N ASP A 28 2.37 11.23 -5.63
CA ASP A 28 2.78 10.03 -6.36
C ASP A 28 2.06 8.79 -5.81
N ALA A 29 0.76 8.73 -6.10
CA ALA A 29 -0.10 7.64 -5.64
C ALA A 29 0.29 6.29 -6.26
N LYS A 30 0.90 6.27 -7.46
CA LYS A 30 1.36 5.02 -8.09
C LYS A 30 2.53 4.43 -7.33
N LEU A 31 3.54 5.23 -7.03
CA LEU A 31 4.69 4.77 -6.26
C LEU A 31 4.31 4.41 -4.83
N ALA A 32 3.42 5.19 -4.20
CA ALA A 32 2.87 4.86 -2.89
C ALA A 32 2.21 3.47 -2.88
N LEU A 33 1.38 3.17 -3.88
CA LEU A 33 0.71 1.87 -3.99
C LEU A 33 1.70 0.73 -4.23
N GLN A 34 2.75 0.94 -5.05
CA GLN A 34 3.81 -0.04 -5.25
C GLN A 34 4.52 -0.39 -3.93
N TYR A 35 4.89 0.62 -3.14
CA TYR A 35 5.48 0.40 -1.82
C TYR A 35 4.52 -0.28 -0.85
N CYS A 36 3.23 0.05 -0.90
CA CYS A 36 2.22 -0.67 -0.12
C CYS A 36 2.20 -2.16 -0.46
N HIS A 37 2.24 -2.54 -1.74
CA HIS A 37 2.24 -3.96 -2.13
C HIS A 37 3.48 -4.69 -1.62
N GLU A 38 4.66 -4.08 -1.64
CA GLU A 38 5.86 -4.69 -1.05
C GLU A 38 5.73 -4.89 0.45
N LEU A 39 5.21 -3.89 1.17
CA LEU A 39 4.99 -3.98 2.61
C LEU A 39 3.94 -5.03 2.97
N LEU A 40 2.84 -5.12 2.21
CA LEU A 40 1.81 -6.14 2.39
C LEU A 40 2.28 -7.55 2.01
N GLY A 41 3.27 -7.67 1.11
CA GLY A 41 3.93 -8.94 0.82
C GLY A 41 4.71 -9.48 2.01
N ARG A 42 5.17 -8.59 2.92
CA ARG A 42 5.89 -8.96 4.16
C ARG A 42 4.94 -9.13 5.34
N ASP A 43 3.97 -8.23 5.48
CA ASP A 43 2.91 -8.29 6.49
C ASP A 43 1.54 -7.95 5.86
N PRO A 44 0.75 -8.96 5.45
CA PRO A 44 -0.50 -8.76 4.72
C PRO A 44 -1.62 -8.15 5.56
N HIS A 45 -1.46 -8.15 6.89
CA HIS A 45 -2.43 -7.63 7.86
C HIS A 45 -2.00 -6.27 8.43
N HIS A 46 -0.92 -5.67 7.92
CA HIS A 46 -0.44 -4.38 8.43
C HIS A 46 -1.43 -3.25 8.14
N ILE A 47 -2.21 -2.90 9.16
CA ILE A 47 -3.38 -2.03 9.01
C ILE A 47 -3.00 -0.66 8.43
N GLN A 48 -1.89 -0.07 8.88
CA GLN A 48 -1.45 1.23 8.37
C GLN A 48 -1.09 1.18 6.88
N THR A 49 -0.51 0.08 6.41
CA THR A 49 -0.22 -0.10 4.98
C THR A 49 -1.51 -0.30 4.18
N LEU A 50 -2.48 -1.06 4.70
CA LEU A 50 -3.80 -1.21 4.06
C LEU A 50 -4.49 0.16 3.91
N LEU A 51 -4.47 1.00 4.95
CA LEU A 51 -5.01 2.36 4.90
C LEU A 51 -4.31 3.22 3.82
N PHE A 52 -2.99 3.16 3.73
CA PHE A 52 -2.28 3.90 2.68
C PHE A 52 -2.54 3.35 1.27
N ALA A 53 -2.69 2.03 1.12
CA ALA A 53 -3.05 1.42 -0.16
C ALA A 53 -4.45 1.86 -0.61
N ALA A 54 -5.41 1.94 0.31
CA ALA A 54 -6.74 2.47 0.05
C ALA A 54 -6.69 3.94 -0.41
N LEU A 55 -5.95 4.79 0.30
CA LEU A 55 -5.75 6.20 -0.07
C LEU A 55 -5.11 6.36 -1.45
N ALA A 56 -4.05 5.58 -1.73
CA ALA A 56 -3.35 5.60 -3.00
C ALA A 56 -4.29 5.19 -4.15
N SER A 57 -5.02 4.07 -3.98
CA SER A 57 -5.97 3.54 -4.96
C SER A 57 -7.11 4.52 -5.23
N ARG A 58 -7.63 5.17 -4.18
CA ARG A 58 -8.65 6.22 -4.29
C ARG A 58 -8.15 7.41 -5.11
N SER A 59 -6.93 7.89 -4.87
CA SER A 59 -6.30 8.96 -5.65
C SER A 59 -6.10 8.56 -7.12
N LEU A 60 -5.88 7.28 -7.41
CA LEU A 60 -5.79 6.73 -8.78
C LEU A 60 -7.14 6.43 -9.42
N ARG A 61 -8.25 6.65 -8.71
CA ARG A 61 -9.62 6.30 -9.14
C ARG A 61 -9.86 4.80 -9.32
N TRP A 62 -9.03 3.96 -8.69
CA TRP A 62 -9.20 2.52 -8.62
C TRP A 62 -10.06 2.20 -7.39
N LEU A 63 -11.37 2.42 -7.54
CA LEU A 63 -12.31 2.37 -6.42
C LEU A 63 -12.53 0.95 -5.91
N ASP A 64 -12.51 -0.05 -6.79
CA ASP A 64 -12.64 -1.46 -6.41
C ASP A 64 -11.46 -1.91 -5.53
N ASP A 65 -10.22 -1.60 -5.93
CA ASP A 65 -9.03 -1.87 -5.11
C ASP A 65 -9.06 -1.10 -3.79
N ALA A 66 -9.49 0.16 -3.80
CA ALA A 66 -9.60 0.95 -2.58
C ALA A 66 -10.58 0.29 -1.58
N LEU A 67 -11.72 -0.20 -2.07
CA LEU A 67 -12.72 -0.92 -1.28
C LEU A 67 -12.18 -2.24 -0.73
N ASP A 68 -11.42 -3.02 -1.53
CA ASP A 68 -10.78 -4.24 -1.05
C ASP A 68 -9.85 -3.97 0.14
N PHE A 69 -8.98 -2.97 0.02
CA PHE A 69 -8.07 -2.60 1.11
C PHE A 69 -8.81 -2.12 2.36
N ILE A 70 -9.89 -1.34 2.21
CA ILE A 70 -10.74 -0.91 3.33
C ILE A 70 -11.39 -2.10 4.03
N ASN A 71 -11.96 -3.05 3.27
CA ASN A 71 -12.61 -4.23 3.82
C ASN A 71 -11.62 -5.13 4.58
N ARG A 72 -10.40 -5.28 4.05
CA ARG A 72 -9.32 -6.00 4.74
C ARG A 72 -8.94 -5.29 6.04
N ALA A 73 -8.77 -3.97 6.02
CA ALA A 73 -8.47 -3.21 7.23
C ALA A 73 -9.59 -3.32 8.29
N LEU A 74 -10.87 -3.29 7.86
CA LEU A 74 -12.02 -3.50 8.76
C LEU A 74 -12.07 -4.92 9.34
N THR A 75 -11.59 -5.91 8.61
CA THR A 75 -11.50 -7.29 9.10
C THR A 75 -10.47 -7.40 10.23
N GLU A 76 -9.33 -6.72 10.09
CA GLU A 76 -8.26 -6.72 11.09
C GLU A 76 -8.56 -5.83 12.31
N ALA A 77 -9.13 -4.63 12.07
CA ALA A 77 -9.37 -3.64 13.11
C ALA A 77 -10.69 -2.89 12.92
N PRO A 78 -11.85 -3.55 13.14
CA PRO A 78 -13.17 -2.98 12.84
C PRO A 78 -13.47 -1.69 13.61
N SER A 79 -12.89 -1.55 14.80
CA SER A 79 -13.09 -0.39 15.68
C SER A 79 -12.13 0.78 15.40
N GLN A 80 -11.26 0.69 14.39
CA GLN A 80 -10.27 1.73 14.14
C GLN A 80 -10.89 2.92 13.38
N PRO A 81 -10.96 4.13 13.98
CA PRO A 81 -11.69 5.27 13.41
C PRO A 81 -11.11 5.79 12.09
N ALA A 82 -9.80 5.57 11.87
CA ALA A 82 -9.13 5.97 10.63
C ALA A 82 -9.70 5.26 9.40
N ILE A 83 -10.16 4.00 9.53
CA ILE A 83 -10.71 3.23 8.41
C ILE A 83 -12.06 3.81 7.97
N HIS A 84 -12.90 4.21 8.93
CA HIS A 84 -14.22 4.80 8.69
C HIS A 84 -14.17 6.22 8.09
N SER A 85 -12.98 6.82 8.03
CA SER A 85 -12.78 8.19 7.52
C SER A 85 -12.23 8.24 6.08
N LEU A 86 -12.02 7.08 5.44
CA LEU A 86 -11.47 6.93 4.08
C LEU A 86 -12.51 7.15 2.98
#